data_AF-A0A4R6AI58-F1
#
_entry.id   AF-A0A4R6AI58-F1
#
_cell.length_a   1.000
_cell.length_b   1.000
_cell.length_c   1.000
_cell.angle_alpha   90.00
_cell.angle_beta   90.00
_cell.angle_gamma   90.00
#
_symmetry.space_group_name_H-M   'P 1'
#
loop_
_entity.id
_entity.type
_entity.pdbx_description
1 polymer ?
#
loop_
_entity_poly.entity_id
_entity_poly.type
_entity_poly.pdbx_seq_one_letter_code
_entity_poly.pdbx_strand_id
1 'polypeptide(L)'
;MADTPARNPEYPTFDECLKMGVHIAPMIGRMEADCGHSVLVAFLLRWGGVELNIPKSAPDEKSPFATVLNWLRRDIGYGAWRVPRALVNDRTVLRWRMLHLLRAGQSLSEVARAVGCTARTVSYRKTDFTRRGLLPSPDLVPTKENRQ
;
A
#
# COMPACT_ATOMS: atom_id res chain seq x y z
N MET A 1 6.20 26.42 -6.81
CA MET A 1 6.56 25.29 -5.93
C MET A 1 5.29 24.47 -5.75
N ALA A 2 5.19 23.30 -6.40
CA ALA A 2 3.98 22.48 -6.35
C ALA A 2 3.89 21.82 -4.98
N ASP A 3 2.82 22.12 -4.26
CA ASP A 3 2.45 21.52 -2.98
C ASP A 3 2.31 20.01 -3.20
N THR A 4 3.29 19.24 -2.74
CA THR A 4 3.26 17.78 -2.89
C THR A 4 2.16 17.27 -1.96
N PRO A 5 1.10 16.63 -2.48
CA PRO A 5 -0.03 16.24 -1.64
C PRO A 5 0.46 15.30 -0.55
N ALA A 6 0.11 15.65 0.70
CA ALA A 6 0.51 14.92 1.89
C ALA A 6 0.14 13.43 1.77
N ARG A 7 1.05 12.54 2.21
CA ARG A 7 0.91 11.08 2.15
C ARG A 7 -0.44 10.63 2.73
N ASN A 8 -1.15 9.74 2.03
CA ASN A 8 -2.31 9.05 2.58
C ASN A 8 -1.88 7.88 3.50
N PRO A 9 -2.14 7.93 4.82
CA PRO A 9 -1.72 6.88 5.76
C PRO A 9 -2.56 5.60 5.66
N GLU A 10 -3.74 5.65 5.03
CA GLU A 10 -4.65 4.50 4.93
C GLU A 10 -4.17 3.44 3.95
N TYR A 11 -3.27 3.81 3.04
CA TYR A 11 -2.74 2.93 2.00
C TYR A 11 -1.23 2.79 2.15
N PRO A 12 -0.68 1.59 1.93
CA PRO A 12 0.76 1.38 1.96
C PRO A 12 1.41 1.96 0.70
N THR A 13 2.63 2.45 0.86
CA THR A 13 3.55 2.74 -0.24
C THR A 13 3.98 1.46 -0.96
N PHE A 14 4.59 1.59 -2.14
CA PHE A 14 5.17 0.46 -2.86
C PHE A 14 6.22 -0.28 -2.01
N ASP A 15 7.11 0.45 -1.35
CA ASP A 15 8.14 -0.13 -0.48
C ASP A 15 7.54 -0.86 0.73
N GLU A 16 6.50 -0.30 1.36
CA GLU A 16 5.78 -0.97 2.45
C GLU A 16 5.09 -2.25 1.97
N CYS A 17 4.55 -2.26 0.74
CA CYS A 17 4.02 -3.47 0.13
C CYS A 17 5.09 -4.55 -0.03
N LEU A 18 6.28 -4.18 -0.53
CA LEU A 18 7.40 -5.11 -0.67
C LEU A 18 7.86 -5.67 0.68
N LYS A 19 8.01 -4.81 1.69
CA LYS A 19 8.36 -5.22 3.06
C LYS A 19 7.31 -6.18 3.64
N MET A 20 6.02 -5.91 3.40
CA MET A 20 4.94 -6.82 3.76
C MET A 20 4.93 -8.11 2.93
N GLY A 21 5.73 -8.24 1.86
CA GLY A 21 5.67 -9.39 0.96
C GLY A 21 4.40 -9.44 0.12
N VAL A 22 3.89 -8.28 -0.26
CA VAL A 22 2.88 -8.14 -1.29
C VAL A 22 3.61 -7.88 -2.60
N HIS A 23 3.43 -8.76 -3.58
CA HIS A 23 4.02 -8.59 -4.90
C HIS A 23 3.17 -7.60 -5.70
N ILE A 24 3.80 -6.52 -6.14
CA ILE A 24 3.18 -5.47 -6.96
C ILE A 24 4.10 -5.23 -8.16
N ALA A 25 3.53 -4.95 -9.32
CA ALA A 25 4.29 -4.66 -10.53
C ALA A 25 5.31 -3.52 -10.28
N PRO A 26 6.60 -3.68 -10.64
CA PRO A 26 7.63 -2.67 -10.39
C PRO A 26 7.33 -1.28 -10.98
N MET A 27 6.50 -1.23 -12.03
CA MET A 27 6.04 0.03 -12.60
C MET A 27 5.31 0.93 -11.59
N ILE A 28 4.64 0.33 -10.60
CA ILE A 28 3.93 1.08 -9.55
C ILE A 28 4.91 1.83 -8.66
N GLY A 29 6.07 1.24 -8.35
CA GLY A 29 7.12 1.93 -7.60
C GLY A 29 7.68 3.13 -8.37
N ARG A 30 7.87 3.00 -9.69
CA ARG A 30 8.29 4.12 -10.53
C ARG A 30 7.23 5.22 -10.62
N MET A 31 5.97 4.84 -10.79
CA MET A 31 4.86 5.78 -10.84
C MET A 31 4.68 6.50 -9.49
N GLU A 32 4.88 5.80 -8.36
CA GLU A 32 4.86 6.40 -7.03
C GLU A 32 5.98 7.41 -6.83
N ALA A 33 7.20 7.08 -7.27
CA ALA A 33 8.35 7.98 -7.17
C ALA A 33 8.18 9.27 -8.00
N ASP A 34 7.60 9.16 -9.20
CA ASP A 34 7.45 10.30 -10.12
C ASP A 34 6.20 11.15 -9.83
N CYS A 35 5.10 10.51 -9.48
CA CYS A 35 3.80 11.19 -9.31
C CYS A 35 3.49 11.56 -7.86
N GLY A 36 4.19 10.95 -6.91
CA GLY A 36 3.89 11.03 -5.49
C GLY A 36 2.80 10.05 -5.07
N HIS A 37 2.94 9.54 -3.84
CA HIS A 37 2.08 8.49 -3.28
C HIS A 37 0.59 8.86 -3.29
N SER A 38 0.22 10.06 -2.86
CA SER A 38 -1.18 10.44 -2.71
C SER A 38 -1.90 10.61 -4.05
N VAL A 39 -1.22 11.15 -5.06
CA VAL A 39 -1.76 11.24 -6.42
C VAL A 39 -1.96 9.85 -7.01
N LEU A 40 -0.97 8.96 -6.82
CA LEU A 40 -1.05 7.57 -7.25
C LEU A 40 -2.22 6.85 -6.59
N VAL A 41 -2.37 6.93 -5.27
CA VAL A 41 -3.47 6.29 -4.54
C VAL A 41 -4.83 6.81 -5.04
N ALA A 42 -4.98 8.12 -5.18
CA ALA A 42 -6.22 8.71 -5.70
C ALA A 42 -6.54 8.21 -7.12
N PHE A 43 -5.53 8.11 -7.99
CA PHE A 43 -5.67 7.56 -9.32
C PHE A 43 -6.10 6.09 -9.31
N LEU A 44 -5.45 5.26 -8.48
CA LEU A 44 -5.77 3.84 -8.36
C LEU A 44 -7.15 3.60 -7.75
N LEU A 45 -7.62 4.44 -6.82
CA LEU A 45 -8.98 4.37 -6.30
C LEU A 45 -10.02 4.68 -7.38
N ARG A 46 -9.72 5.64 -8.26
CA ARG A 46 -10.62 6.07 -9.32
C ARG A 46 -10.69 5.08 -10.49
N TRP A 47 -9.55 4.51 -10.91
CA TRP A 47 -9.45 3.70 -12.14
C TRP A 47 -8.93 2.28 -11.95
N GLY A 48 -8.53 1.88 -10.74
CA GLY A 48 -7.96 0.56 -10.49
C GLY A 48 -8.91 -0.58 -10.87
N GLY A 49 -8.44 -1.49 -11.71
CA GLY A 49 -9.20 -2.63 -12.22
C GLY A 49 -9.96 -2.35 -13.52
N VAL A 50 -10.00 -1.10 -13.97
CA VAL A 50 -10.69 -0.65 -15.18
C VAL A 50 -9.68 -0.49 -16.33
N GLU A 51 -10.17 -0.62 -17.56
CA GLU A 51 -9.41 -0.23 -18.74
C GLU A 51 -9.49 1.29 -18.93
N LEU A 52 -8.32 1.93 -18.92
CA LEU A 52 -8.17 3.36 -19.15
C LEU A 52 -7.60 3.56 -20.55
N ASN A 53 -8.21 4.46 -21.32
CA ASN A 53 -7.64 4.91 -22.58
C ASN A 53 -6.65 6.06 -22.31
N ILE A 54 -5.36 5.80 -22.51
CA ILE A 54 -4.30 6.80 -22.32
C ILE A 54 -4.36 7.80 -23.48
N PRO A 55 -4.54 9.12 -23.19
CA PRO A 55 -4.72 10.12 -24.22
C PRO A 55 -3.46 10.29 -25.09
N LYS A 56 -3.67 10.55 -26.38
CA LYS A 56 -2.57 10.91 -27.31
C LYS A 56 -2.05 12.32 -27.03
N SER A 57 -2.97 13.24 -26.76
CA SER A 57 -2.70 14.64 -26.40
C SER A 57 -2.18 14.73 -24.97
N ALA A 58 -1.48 15.83 -24.66
CA ALA A 58 -1.19 16.16 -23.27
C ALA A 58 -2.53 16.30 -22.48
N PRO A 59 -2.61 15.74 -21.26
CA PRO A 59 -3.76 15.93 -20.38
C PRO A 59 -3.86 17.40 -19.95
N ASP A 60 -5.08 17.86 -19.67
CA ASP A 60 -5.32 19.18 -19.11
C ASP A 60 -4.55 19.34 -17.77
N GLU A 61 -3.74 20.39 -17.66
CA GLU A 61 -2.96 20.70 -16.46
C GLU A 61 -3.83 20.93 -15.22
N LYS A 62 -5.11 21.28 -15.42
CA LYS A 62 -6.08 21.42 -14.33
C LYS A 62 -6.58 20.08 -13.79
N SER A 63 -6.31 18.97 -14.48
CA SER A 63 -6.69 17.65 -14.02
C SER A 63 -5.87 17.27 -12.77
N PRO A 64 -6.51 16.79 -11.69
CA PRO A 64 -5.79 16.31 -10.51
C PRO A 64 -4.91 15.08 -10.80
N PHE A 65 -5.07 14.47 -11.98
CA PHE A 65 -4.32 13.30 -12.42
C PHE A 65 -3.42 13.59 -13.63
N ALA A 66 -3.22 14.86 -13.98
CA ALA A 66 -2.37 15.26 -15.11
C ALA A 66 -0.98 14.63 -15.02
N THR A 67 -0.39 14.60 -13.82
CA THR A 67 0.93 13.97 -13.57
C THR A 67 0.95 12.49 -13.90
N VAL A 68 -0.06 11.73 -13.45
CA VAL A 68 -0.15 10.28 -13.72
C VAL A 68 -0.43 10.01 -15.18
N LEU A 69 -1.32 10.77 -15.82
CA LEU A 69 -1.62 10.61 -17.25
C LEU A 69 -0.41 10.97 -18.12
N ASN A 70 0.36 12.00 -17.74
CA ASN A 70 1.61 12.34 -18.40
C ASN A 70 2.66 11.24 -18.24
N TRP A 71 2.79 10.67 -17.04
CA TRP A 71 3.65 9.53 -16.77
C TRP A 71 3.27 8.33 -17.65
N LEU A 72 1.98 7.96 -17.67
CA LEU A 72 1.48 6.86 -18.50
C LEU A 72 1.76 7.08 -19.99
N ARG A 73 1.51 8.30 -20.49
CA ARG A 73 1.80 8.64 -21.89
C ARG A 73 3.28 8.49 -22.24
N ARG A 74 4.16 8.88 -21.32
CA ARG A 74 5.62 8.82 -21.50
C ARG A 74 6.17 7.39 -21.41
N ASP A 75 5.77 6.65 -20.38
CA ASP A 75 6.38 5.36 -20.03
C ASP A 75 5.65 4.13 -20.59
N ILE A 76 4.35 4.25 -20.88
CA ILE A 76 3.52 3.16 -21.41
C ILE A 76 3.13 3.41 -22.87
N GLY A 77 2.88 4.67 -23.23
CA GLY A 77 2.40 5.07 -24.56
C GLY A 77 0.90 5.34 -24.59
N TYR A 78 0.32 5.45 -25.78
CA TYR A 78 -1.09 5.75 -25.98
C TYR A 78 -1.93 4.49 -26.24
N GLY A 79 -3.21 4.53 -25.90
CA GLY A 79 -4.17 3.44 -26.14
C GLY A 79 -4.76 2.83 -24.88
N ALA A 80 -5.45 1.71 -25.05
CA ALA A 80 -6.11 1.00 -23.95
C ALA A 80 -5.08 0.34 -23.02
N TRP A 81 -5.19 0.62 -21.73
CA TRP A 81 -4.34 0.04 -20.70
C TRP A 81 -5.16 -0.35 -19.48
N ARG A 82 -4.98 -1.58 -19.00
CA ARG A 82 -5.67 -2.07 -17.81
C ARG A 82 -4.94 -1.63 -16.55
N VAL A 83 -5.58 -0.75 -15.78
CA VAL A 83 -4.99 -0.20 -14.56
C VAL A 83 -4.96 -1.28 -13.47
N PRO A 84 -3.80 -1.64 -12.91
CA PRO A 84 -3.73 -2.58 -11.80
C PRO A 84 -4.25 -1.95 -10.50
N ARG A 85 -4.89 -2.71 -9.61
CA ARG A 85 -5.34 -2.18 -8.31
C ARG A 85 -4.20 -1.97 -7.31
N ALA A 86 -3.09 -2.70 -7.43
CA ALA A 86 -1.84 -2.49 -6.70
C ALA A 86 -2.01 -2.13 -5.19
N LEU A 87 -1.70 -0.89 -4.81
CA LEU A 87 -1.73 -0.38 -3.43
C LEU A 87 -3.13 -0.40 -2.81
N VAL A 88 -4.17 -0.25 -3.65
CA VAL A 88 -5.59 -0.19 -3.24
C VAL A 88 -6.32 -1.52 -3.43
N ASN A 89 -5.57 -2.60 -3.64
CA ASN A 89 -6.13 -3.95 -3.66
C ASN A 89 -6.58 -4.34 -2.25
N ASP A 90 -7.80 -4.87 -2.12
CA ASP A 90 -8.42 -5.23 -0.84
C ASP A 90 -7.50 -6.13 0.02
N ARG A 91 -6.77 -7.08 -0.60
CA ARG A 91 -5.83 -7.95 0.13
C ARG A 91 -4.62 -7.18 0.67
N THR A 92 -4.13 -6.19 -0.08
CA THR A 92 -3.04 -5.31 0.32
C THR A 92 -3.49 -4.43 1.49
N VAL A 93 -4.64 -3.77 1.33
CA VAL A 93 -5.23 -2.88 2.35
C VAL A 93 -5.54 -3.63 3.65
N LEU A 94 -6.12 -4.83 3.53
CA LEU A 94 -6.40 -5.70 4.68
C LEU A 94 -5.12 -6.06 5.44
N ARG A 95 -4.04 -6.39 4.73
CA ARG A 95 -2.75 -6.71 5.33
C ARG A 95 -2.12 -5.49 6.00
N TRP A 96 -2.19 -4.33 5.34
CA TRP A 96 -1.72 -3.06 5.90
C TRP A 96 -2.44 -2.72 7.20
N ARG A 97 -3.78 -2.81 7.20
CA ARG A 97 -4.60 -2.56 8.39
C ARG A 97 -4.28 -3.52 9.54
N MET A 98 -4.13 -4.82 9.25
CA MET A 98 -3.71 -5.80 10.27
C MET A 98 -2.36 -5.44 10.89
N LEU A 99 -1.38 -5.04 10.08
CA LEU A 99 -0.07 -4.64 10.58
C LEU A 99 -0.17 -3.47 11.55
N HIS A 100 -0.95 -2.43 11.20
CA HIS A 100 -1.13 -1.27 12.07
C HIS A 100 -1.82 -1.60 13.39
N LEU A 101 -2.88 -2.40 13.38
CA LEU A 101 -3.58 -2.78 14.60
C LEU A 101 -2.71 -3.67 15.50
N LEU A 102 -1.92 -4.57 14.91
CA LEU A 102 -0.94 -5.37 15.66
C LEU A 102 0.19 -4.52 16.24
N ARG A 103 0.68 -3.51 15.51
CA ARG A 103 1.67 -2.53 16.03
C ARG A 103 1.10 -1.68 17.16
N ALA A 104 -0.20 -1.38 17.12
CA ALA A 104 -0.91 -0.70 18.20
C ALA A 104 -1.16 -1.61 19.43
N GLY A 105 -0.72 -2.87 19.41
CA GLY A 105 -0.82 -3.79 20.54
C GLY A 105 -2.17 -4.48 20.69
N GLN A 106 -3.06 -4.39 19.70
CA GLN A 106 -4.35 -5.06 19.76
C GLN A 106 -4.21 -6.59 19.77
N SER A 107 -5.11 -7.25 20.49
CA SER A 107 -5.18 -8.71 20.52
C SER A 107 -5.62 -9.29 19.17
N LEU A 108 -5.29 -10.55 18.90
CA LEU A 108 -5.65 -11.21 17.65
C LEU A 108 -7.17 -11.20 17.39
N SER A 109 -7.97 -11.31 18.45
CA SER A 109 -9.44 -11.29 18.38
C SER A 109 -9.99 -9.91 18.04
N GLU A 110 -9.40 -8.84 18.58
CA GLU A 110 -9.79 -7.46 18.25
C GLU A 110 -9.44 -7.13 16.80
N VAL A 111 -8.23 -7.49 16.36
CA VAL A 111 -7.82 -7.31 14.95
C VAL A 111 -8.73 -8.11 14.01
N ALA A 112 -9.04 -9.36 14.37
CA ALA A 112 -9.93 -10.22 13.59
C ALA A 112 -11.31 -9.59 13.40
N ARG A 113 -11.90 -9.07 14.49
CA ARG A 113 -13.19 -8.36 14.48
C ARG A 113 -13.12 -7.07 13.65
N ALA A 114 -12.08 -6.25 13.83
CA ALA A 114 -11.94 -4.97 13.15
C ALA A 114 -11.77 -5.10 11.62
N VAL A 115 -11.19 -6.21 11.17
CA VAL A 115 -10.85 -6.45 9.76
C VAL A 115 -11.82 -7.44 9.09
N GLY A 116 -12.72 -8.08 9.85
CA GLY A 116 -13.72 -9.00 9.32
C GLY A 116 -13.14 -10.36 8.89
N CYS A 117 -12.20 -10.91 9.67
CA CYS A 117 -11.61 -12.23 9.39
C CYS A 117 -11.47 -13.08 10.67
N THR A 118 -10.89 -14.27 10.56
CA THR A 118 -10.68 -15.15 11.72
C THR A 118 -9.38 -14.84 12.47
N ALA A 119 -9.35 -15.09 13.77
CA ALA A 119 -8.13 -14.98 14.57
C ALA A 119 -6.99 -15.87 14.06
N ARG A 120 -7.31 -17.01 13.42
CA ARG A 120 -6.33 -17.87 12.74
C ARG A 120 -5.62 -17.15 11.60
N THR A 121 -6.37 -16.41 10.76
CA THR A 121 -5.78 -15.59 9.70
C THR A 121 -4.88 -14.50 10.25
N VAL A 122 -5.32 -13.82 11.33
CA VAL A 122 -4.49 -12.79 11.98
C VAL A 122 -3.23 -13.40 12.58
N SER A 123 -3.33 -14.56 13.24
CA SER A 123 -2.18 -15.29 13.79
C SER A 123 -1.16 -15.63 12.71
N TYR A 124 -1.59 -16.21 11.59
CA TYR A 124 -0.72 -16.49 10.45
C TYR A 124 -0.03 -15.22 9.92
N ARG A 125 -0.77 -14.12 9.82
CA ARG A 125 -0.21 -12.82 9.38
C ARG A 125 0.77 -12.24 10.38
N LYS A 126 0.50 -12.33 11.68
CA LYS A 126 1.42 -11.91 12.74
C LYS A 126 2.75 -12.65 12.63
N THR A 127 2.72 -13.98 12.50
CA THR A 127 3.94 -14.79 12.32
C THR A 127 4.71 -14.37 11.07
N ASP A 128 4.03 -14.14 9.95
CA ASP A 128 4.68 -13.67 8.72
C ASP A 128 5.26 -12.25 8.86
N PHE A 129 4.57 -11.33 9.54
CA PHE A 129 5.10 -9.99 9.82
C PHE A 129 6.33 -10.02 10.74
N THR A 130 6.30 -10.84 11.79
CA THR A 130 7.45 -11.06 12.69
C THR A 130 8.64 -11.62 11.92
N ARG A 131 8.43 -12.64 11.09
CA ARG A 131 9.49 -13.20 10.22
C ARG A 131 10.09 -12.17 9.26
N ARG A 132 9.31 -11.15 8.88
CA ARG A 132 9.74 -10.04 8.00
C ARG A 132 10.32 -8.85 8.76
N GLY A 133 10.46 -8.94 10.09
CA GLY A 133 10.96 -7.85 10.93
C GLY A 133 10.00 -6.65 11.05
N LEU A 134 8.72 -6.83 10.69
CA LEU A 134 7.71 -5.76 10.74
C LEU A 134 7.03 -5.63 12.11
N LEU A 135 7.14 -6.69 12.92
CA LEU A 135 6.71 -6.78 14.31
C LEU A 135 7.86 -7.35 15.14
N PRO A 136 7.96 -7.01 16.43
CA PRO A 136 8.95 -7.59 17.31
C PRO A 136 8.78 -9.11 17.43
N SER A 137 9.89 -9.83 17.49
CA SER A 137 9.89 -11.25 17.82
C SER A 137 9.64 -11.44 19.32
N PRO A 138 8.84 -12.45 19.72
CA PRO A 138 8.62 -12.76 21.14
C PRO A 138 9.93 -13.12 21.89
N ASP A 139 10.97 -13.55 21.17
CA ASP A 139 12.25 -14.00 21.75
C ASP A 139 13.22 -12.86 22.15
N LEU A 140 12.78 -11.59 22.12
CA LEU A 140 13.61 -10.43 22.49
C LEU A 140 13.03 -9.61 23.66
N VAL A 141 12.29 -10.25 24.56
CA VAL A 141 12.05 -9.66 25.89
C VAL A 141 13.24 -10.07 26.76
N PRO A 142 14.16 -9.15 27.17
CA PRO A 142 15.11 -9.48 28.22
C PRO A 142 14.30 -9.85 29.46
N THR A 143 14.35 -11.12 29.83
CA THR A 143 13.78 -11.65 31.06
C THR A 143 14.25 -10.74 32.19
N LYS A 144 13.30 -10.12 32.89
CA LYS A 144 13.59 -9.22 34.02
C LYS A 144 14.64 -9.88 34.92
N GLU A 145 15.79 -9.26 35.02
CA GLU A 145 16.85 -9.62 35.96
C GLU A 145 16.25 -9.47 37.36
N ASN A 146 15.97 -10.61 38.01
CA ASN A 146 15.56 -10.66 39.41
C ASN A 146 16.68 -10.06 40.26
N ARG A 147 16.53 -8.80 40.67
CA ARG A 147 17.28 -8.27 41.81
C ARG A 147 16.62 -8.79 43.07
N GLN A 148 17.26 -9.81 43.64
CA GLN A 148 17.19 -10.12 45.07
C GLN A 148 17.76 -8.97 45.90
#